data_AF-A0A820L9D2-F1
#
_entry.id   AF-A0A820L9D2-F1
#
_cell.length_a   1.000
_cell.length_b   1.000
_cell.length_c   1.000
_cell.angle_alpha   90.00
_cell.angle_beta   90.00
_cell.angle_gamma   90.00
#
_symmetry.space_group_name_H-M   'P 1'
#
loop_
_entity.id
_entity.type
_entity.pdbx_description
1 polymer ?
#
loop_
_entity_poly.entity_id
_entity_poly.type
_entity_poly.pdbx_seq_one_letter_code
_entity_poly.pdbx_strand_id
1 'polypeptide(L)'
;MPDADEPIAQTTTKSNEEINEVLLQQLMDMGFSIEACKKALLTTGNNNIEAAMNWVFEHQSDPDFNEPYKASNISLPPIIDEESIALVMSMGFSRPHATRALTMTNNSVEAAADWALNNPENDSALHMLVDSLPQSSPAHHVTKTTHFRDGNGKYRLVAFISHIGNTTACGHYVAHILKDGRWV
;
A
#
# COMPACT_ATOMS: atom_id res chain seq x y z
N MET A 1 -43.40 38.92 10.29
CA MET A 1 -43.71 38.23 11.56
C MET A 1 -44.41 36.93 11.22
N PRO A 2 -44.13 35.80 11.89
CA PRO A 2 -42.84 35.16 12.15
C PRO A 2 -42.83 33.65 11.77
N ASP A 3 -41.65 33.04 11.80
CA ASP A 3 -41.26 31.66 12.20
C ASP A 3 -41.99 30.38 11.72
N ALA A 4 -41.20 29.48 11.09
CA ALA A 4 -40.98 28.05 11.46
C ALA A 4 -40.23 27.35 10.29
N ASP A 5 -38.93 27.10 10.37
CA ASP A 5 -38.26 25.97 11.05
C ASP A 5 -38.13 24.73 10.13
N GLU A 6 -36.96 24.59 9.49
CA GLU A 6 -36.24 23.30 9.48
C GLU A 6 -34.74 23.54 9.18
N PRO A 7 -33.82 23.01 10.02
CA PRO A 7 -32.41 23.35 9.97
C PRO A 7 -31.65 22.64 8.85
N ILE A 8 -30.93 23.44 8.07
CA ILE A 8 -29.87 23.01 7.16
C ILE A 8 -28.77 22.27 7.93
N ALA A 9 -28.51 21.03 7.50
CA ALA A 9 -27.30 20.30 7.82
C ALA A 9 -26.06 21.15 7.50
N GLN A 10 -25.21 21.39 8.50
CA GLN A 10 -23.86 21.91 8.29
C GLN A 10 -22.86 20.88 8.78
N THR A 11 -22.39 20.09 7.83
CA THR A 11 -21.07 19.50 7.84
C THR A 11 -20.00 20.60 7.81
N THR A 12 -18.83 20.26 8.35
CA THR A 12 -17.47 20.79 8.08
C THR A 12 -16.85 21.56 9.25
N THR A 13 -15.76 21.01 9.80
CA THR A 13 -14.38 21.56 9.81
C THR A 13 -13.55 20.75 10.81
N LYS A 14 -12.74 19.77 10.38
CA LYS A 14 -11.27 19.88 10.30
C LYS A 14 -10.66 21.03 11.11
N SER A 15 -10.09 20.68 12.26
CA SER A 15 -9.00 21.43 12.89
C SER A 15 -8.07 20.44 13.58
N ASN A 16 -6.78 20.72 13.48
CA ASN A 16 -5.71 20.10 14.26
C ASN A 16 -6.06 20.29 15.75
N GLU A 17 -6.67 19.28 16.38
CA GLU A 17 -7.29 19.44 17.70
C GLU A 17 -6.22 19.45 18.79
N GLU A 18 -5.94 20.63 19.33
CA GLU A 18 -5.20 20.80 20.58
C GLU A 18 -5.94 20.01 21.66
N ILE A 19 -5.46 18.79 21.95
CA ILE A 19 -6.00 17.94 23.01
C ILE A 19 -5.95 18.76 24.30
N ASN A 20 -7.11 18.91 24.95
CA ASN A 20 -7.18 19.63 26.21
C ASN A 20 -6.40 18.85 27.29
N GLU A 21 -5.19 19.31 27.59
CA GLU A 21 -4.27 18.64 28.53
C GLU A 21 -4.88 18.48 29.93
N VAL A 22 -5.80 19.38 30.33
CA VAL A 22 -6.49 19.29 31.62
C VAL A 22 -7.44 18.09 31.66
N LEU A 23 -8.23 17.90 30.59
CA LEU A 23 -9.15 16.75 30.49
C LEU A 23 -8.38 15.44 30.28
N LEU A 24 -7.26 15.51 29.56
CA LEU A 24 -6.35 14.38 29.37
C LEU A 24 -5.76 13.90 30.69
N GLN A 25 -5.23 14.82 31.51
CA GLN A 25 -4.68 14.50 32.83
C GLN A 25 -5.74 13.91 33.77
N GLN A 26 -6.96 14.44 33.74
CA GLN A 26 -8.05 13.89 34.56
C GLN A 26 -8.40 12.45 34.16
N LEU A 27 -8.48 12.13 32.87
CA LEU A 27 -8.73 10.76 32.42
C LEU A 27 -7.55 9.82 32.72
N MET A 28 -6.31 10.32 32.67
CA MET A 28 -5.13 9.54 33.06
C MET A 28 -5.07 9.26 34.56
N ASP A 29 -5.46 10.22 35.40
CA ASP A 29 -5.55 10.05 36.87
C ASP A 29 -6.56 8.97 37.26
N MET A 30 -7.59 8.76 36.42
CA MET A 30 -8.55 7.67 36.57
C MET A 30 -8.01 6.29 36.20
N GLY A 31 -6.78 6.21 35.68
CA GLY A 31 -6.11 4.96 35.33
C GLY A 31 -6.25 4.54 33.86
N PHE A 32 -6.79 5.39 33.00
CA PHE A 32 -6.85 5.14 31.56
C PHE A 32 -5.52 5.51 30.88
N SER A 33 -5.17 4.80 29.80
CA SER A 33 -3.93 5.07 29.09
C SER A 33 -3.99 6.38 28.31
N ILE A 34 -2.84 7.03 28.16
CA ILE A 34 -2.73 8.32 27.47
C ILE A 34 -3.28 8.28 26.03
N GLU A 35 -3.09 7.15 25.33
CA GLU A 35 -3.53 6.98 23.94
C GLU A 35 -5.05 6.82 23.82
N ALA A 36 -5.66 6.07 24.75
CA ALA A 36 -7.11 5.95 24.86
C ALA A 36 -7.77 7.28 25.20
N CYS A 37 -7.19 8.04 26.15
CA CYS A 37 -7.70 9.34 26.56
C CYS A 37 -7.68 10.33 25.40
N LYS A 38 -6.60 10.34 24.60
CA LYS A 38 -6.53 11.15 23.37
C LYS A 38 -7.63 10.75 22.39
N LYS A 39 -7.80 9.45 22.11
CA LYS A 39 -8.82 8.94 21.16
C LYS A 39 -10.25 9.32 21.59
N ALA A 40 -10.53 9.22 22.88
CA ALA A 40 -11.81 9.61 23.46
C ALA A 40 -12.08 11.11 23.35
N LEU A 41 -11.09 11.94 23.68
CA LEU A 41 -11.19 13.40 23.61
C LEU A 41 -11.34 13.89 22.17
N LEU A 42 -10.61 13.31 21.20
CA LEU A 42 -10.79 13.61 19.79
C LEU A 42 -12.18 13.20 19.28
N THR A 43 -12.67 12.02 19.67
CA THR A 43 -13.97 11.52 19.19
C THR A 43 -15.15 12.31 19.76
N THR A 44 -14.98 12.85 20.97
CA THR A 44 -16.02 13.61 21.68
C THR A 44 -15.88 15.13 21.50
N GLY A 45 -14.94 15.58 20.67
CA GLY A 45 -14.76 16.98 20.30
C GLY A 45 -14.16 17.86 21.42
N ASN A 46 -13.35 17.29 22.31
CA ASN A 46 -12.55 17.98 23.33
C ASN A 46 -13.32 18.91 24.31
N ASN A 47 -14.66 18.81 24.37
CA ASN A 47 -15.48 19.80 25.07
C ASN A 47 -16.02 19.33 26.43
N ASN A 48 -16.15 18.02 26.67
CA ASN A 48 -16.67 17.50 27.94
C ASN A 48 -15.99 16.20 28.38
N ILE A 49 -15.59 16.12 29.65
CA ILE A 49 -14.95 14.92 30.22
C ILE A 49 -15.92 13.74 30.36
N GLU A 50 -17.19 14.00 30.70
CA GLU A 50 -18.20 12.95 30.85
C GLU A 50 -18.47 12.25 29.52
N ALA A 51 -18.46 13.00 28.41
CA ALA A 51 -18.61 12.44 27.07
C ALA A 51 -17.41 11.55 26.72
N ALA A 52 -16.19 12.03 26.97
CA ALA A 52 -14.96 11.26 26.75
C ALA A 52 -14.92 9.99 27.62
N MET A 53 -15.37 10.08 28.87
CA MET A 53 -15.48 8.95 29.78
C MET A 53 -16.50 7.91 29.29
N ASN A 54 -17.67 8.33 28.84
CA ASN A 54 -18.66 7.41 28.29
C ASN A 54 -18.09 6.67 27.07
N TRP A 55 -17.41 7.39 26.18
CA TRP A 55 -16.72 6.80 25.04
C TRP A 55 -15.65 5.79 25.46
N VAL A 56 -14.84 6.12 26.48
CA VAL A 56 -13.86 5.20 27.06
C VAL A 56 -14.52 3.94 27.58
N PHE A 57 -15.61 4.04 28.34
CA PHE A 57 -16.27 2.86 28.89
C PHE A 57 -16.89 1.96 27.81
N GLU A 58 -17.38 2.54 26.73
CA GLU A 58 -17.91 1.80 25.58
C GLU A 58 -16.81 1.06 24.81
N HIS A 59 -15.59 1.62 24.73
CA HIS A 59 -14.49 1.12 23.91
C HIS A 59 -13.33 0.48 24.71
N GLN A 60 -13.38 0.47 26.04
CA GLN A 60 -12.32 -0.10 26.90
C GLN A 60 -12.07 -1.60 26.67
N SER A 61 -13.07 -2.31 26.12
CA SER A 61 -12.99 -3.75 25.83
C SER A 61 -12.42 -4.03 24.43
N ASP A 62 -12.17 -3.00 23.62
CA ASP A 62 -11.57 -3.19 22.31
C ASP A 62 -10.06 -3.50 22.44
N PRO A 63 -9.54 -4.50 21.72
CA PRO A 63 -8.11 -4.82 21.72
C PRO A 63 -7.23 -3.69 21.17
N ASP A 64 -7.79 -2.78 20.36
CA ASP A 64 -7.12 -1.59 19.79
C ASP A 64 -7.16 -0.36 20.74
N PHE A 65 -7.84 -0.47 21.89
CA PHE A 65 -8.09 0.66 22.80
C PHE A 65 -6.80 1.33 23.30
N ASN A 66 -5.74 0.54 23.51
CA ASN A 66 -4.46 1.00 24.01
C ASN A 66 -3.40 1.19 22.91
N GLU A 67 -3.76 1.04 21.64
CA GLU A 67 -2.82 1.26 20.54
C GLU A 67 -2.60 2.76 20.33
N PRO A 68 -1.36 3.19 20.03
CA PRO A 68 -1.06 4.59 19.80
C PRO A 68 -1.93 5.12 18.68
N TYR A 69 -2.57 6.28 18.90
CA TYR A 69 -3.42 6.89 17.89
C TYR A 69 -2.54 7.26 16.70
N LYS A 70 -2.51 6.35 15.70
CA LYS A 70 -2.06 6.68 14.36
C LYS A 70 -3.13 7.60 13.84
N ALA A 71 -2.98 8.90 14.11
CA ALA A 71 -3.57 9.94 13.30
C ALA A 71 -3.43 9.41 11.89
N SER A 72 -4.57 9.12 11.26
CA SER A 72 -4.57 8.65 9.89
C SER A 72 -3.87 9.77 9.17
N ASN A 73 -2.57 9.57 8.93
CA ASN A 73 -1.81 10.38 8.04
C ASN A 73 -2.52 10.06 6.73
N ILE A 74 -3.55 10.85 6.44
CA ILE A 74 -3.78 11.38 5.11
C ILE A 74 -2.49 12.19 4.86
N SER A 75 -1.39 11.45 4.71
CA SER A 75 -0.21 11.89 4.01
C SER A 75 -0.82 12.36 2.72
N LEU A 76 -0.75 13.67 2.49
CA LEU A 76 -1.13 14.22 1.20
C LEU A 76 -0.53 13.27 0.17
N PRO A 77 -1.32 12.76 -0.79
CA PRO A 77 -0.79 11.81 -1.76
C PRO A 77 0.52 12.41 -2.26
N PRO A 78 1.65 11.69 -2.16
CA PRO A 78 2.92 12.25 -2.56
C PRO A 78 2.70 12.81 -3.96
N ILE A 79 3.17 14.04 -4.16
CA ILE A 79 3.07 14.70 -5.47
C ILE A 79 4.02 13.90 -6.36
N ILE A 80 3.47 12.84 -6.95
CA ILE A 80 4.17 11.98 -7.89
C ILE A 80 4.17 12.74 -9.20
N ASP A 81 5.34 12.82 -9.80
CA ASP A 81 5.48 13.47 -11.08
C ASP A 81 4.84 12.60 -12.17
N GLU A 82 3.97 13.21 -12.99
CA GLU A 82 3.28 12.50 -14.07
C GLU A 82 4.28 11.98 -15.13
N GLU A 83 5.43 12.65 -15.30
CA GLU A 83 6.52 12.19 -16.16
C GLU A 83 7.14 10.89 -15.63
N SER A 84 7.34 10.78 -14.31
CA SER A 84 7.82 9.57 -13.67
C SER A 84 6.85 8.40 -13.84
N ILE A 85 5.54 8.66 -13.73
CA ILE A 85 4.50 7.65 -13.99
C ILE A 85 4.58 7.19 -15.45
N ALA A 86 4.70 8.12 -16.39
CA ALA A 86 4.80 7.81 -17.81
C ALA A 86 6.05 6.98 -18.13
N LEU A 87 7.20 7.28 -17.50
CA LEU A 87 8.44 6.53 -17.69
C LEU A 87 8.32 5.09 -17.18
N VAL A 88 7.75 4.89 -15.98
CA VAL A 88 7.50 3.54 -15.44
C VAL A 88 6.45 2.80 -16.30
N MET A 89 5.40 3.48 -16.76
CA MET A 89 4.43 2.88 -17.68
C MET A 89 5.07 2.46 -19.02
N SER A 90 6.05 3.22 -19.52
CA SER A 90 6.79 2.86 -20.75
C SER A 90 7.59 1.56 -20.63
N MET A 91 7.94 1.15 -19.40
CA MET A 91 8.57 -0.15 -19.12
C MET A 91 7.58 -1.33 -19.17
N GLY A 92 6.28 -1.06 -19.31
CA GLY A 92 5.22 -2.05 -19.41
C GLY A 92 4.47 -2.33 -18.12
N PHE A 93 4.50 -1.39 -17.16
CA PHE A 93 3.70 -1.44 -15.93
C PHE A 93 2.39 -0.65 -16.08
N SER A 94 1.35 -1.04 -15.36
CA SER A 94 0.07 -0.32 -15.36
C SER A 94 0.16 0.99 -14.56
N ARG A 95 -0.66 1.99 -14.90
CA ARG A 95 -0.74 3.27 -14.18
C ARG A 95 -0.95 3.14 -12.66
N PRO A 96 -1.89 2.32 -12.14
CA PRO A 96 -2.05 2.15 -10.70
C PRO A 96 -0.82 1.51 -10.05
N HIS A 97 -0.16 0.58 -10.76
CA HIS A 97 1.06 -0.07 -10.28
C HIS A 97 2.24 0.89 -10.24
N ALA A 98 2.44 1.69 -11.28
CA ALA A 98 3.47 2.73 -11.35
C ALA A 98 3.29 3.79 -10.25
N THR A 99 2.06 4.25 -10.03
CA THR A 99 1.74 5.22 -8.97
C THR A 99 2.07 4.66 -7.59
N ARG A 100 1.71 3.39 -7.35
CA ARG A 100 2.01 2.70 -6.09
C ARG A 100 3.51 2.51 -5.90
N ALA A 101 4.23 2.10 -6.95
CA ALA A 101 5.67 1.95 -6.93
C ALA A 101 6.36 3.27 -6.58
N LEU A 102 6.00 4.37 -7.26
CA LEU A 102 6.54 5.70 -7.02
C LEU A 102 6.20 6.25 -5.63
N THR A 103 5.03 5.90 -5.08
CA THR A 103 4.67 6.21 -3.69
C THR A 103 5.63 5.53 -2.71
N MET A 104 5.97 4.26 -2.94
CA MET A 104 6.84 3.47 -2.07
C MET A 104 8.32 3.84 -2.21
N THR A 105 8.71 4.36 -3.38
CA THR A 105 10.10 4.69 -3.71
C THR A 105 10.38 6.19 -3.68
N ASN A 106 9.46 6.98 -3.11
CA ASN A 106 9.59 8.42 -2.93
C ASN A 106 9.91 9.15 -4.26
N ASN A 107 9.15 8.84 -5.31
CA ASN A 107 9.26 9.42 -6.67
C ASN A 107 10.55 9.07 -7.43
N SER A 108 11.28 8.02 -7.03
CA SER A 108 12.42 7.50 -7.80
C SER A 108 11.96 6.47 -8.83
N VAL A 109 12.22 6.73 -10.11
CA VAL A 109 11.82 5.86 -11.23
C VAL A 109 12.58 4.54 -11.24
N GLU A 110 13.89 4.57 -11.01
CA GLU A 110 14.74 3.37 -11.02
C GLU A 110 14.33 2.40 -9.91
N ALA A 111 14.14 2.92 -8.70
CA ALA A 111 13.65 2.14 -7.58
C ALA A 111 12.20 1.70 -7.79
N ALA A 112 11.35 2.53 -8.41
CA ALA A 112 9.97 2.17 -8.72
C ALA A 112 9.91 0.99 -9.70
N ALA A 113 10.79 0.94 -10.68
CA ALA A 113 10.88 -0.18 -11.62
C ALA A 113 11.28 -1.48 -10.92
N ASP A 114 12.29 -1.45 -10.05
CA ASP A 114 12.69 -2.62 -9.25
C ASP A 114 11.58 -3.08 -8.31
N TRP A 115 10.96 -2.13 -7.60
CA TRP A 115 9.84 -2.42 -6.71
C TRP A 115 8.66 -3.03 -7.49
N ALA A 116 8.35 -2.50 -8.67
CA ALA A 116 7.26 -2.96 -9.52
C ALA A 116 7.49 -4.37 -10.09
N LEU A 117 8.74 -4.79 -10.29
CA LEU A 117 9.10 -6.15 -10.69
C LEU A 117 9.00 -7.14 -9.52
N ASN A 118 9.49 -6.74 -8.35
CA ASN A 118 9.53 -7.58 -7.15
C ASN A 118 8.16 -7.71 -6.46
N ASN A 119 7.28 -6.75 -6.68
CA ASN A 119 5.90 -6.78 -6.24
C ASN A 119 5.04 -6.89 -7.50
N PRO A 120 4.78 -8.11 -8.02
CA PRO A 120 3.86 -8.25 -9.14
C PRO A 120 2.51 -7.65 -8.76
N GLU A 121 1.84 -7.06 -9.75
CA GLU A 121 0.52 -6.45 -9.62
C GLU A 121 -0.46 -7.42 -8.94
N ASN A 122 -0.62 -7.32 -7.62
CA ASN A 122 -1.67 -8.04 -6.90
C ASN A 122 -2.99 -7.29 -7.10
N ASP A 123 -3.36 -7.08 -8.36
CA ASP A 123 -4.58 -6.42 -8.79
C ASP A 123 -5.69 -7.45 -9.10
N SER A 124 -5.76 -8.50 -8.29
CA SER A 124 -6.86 -9.46 -8.34
C SER A 124 -8.12 -8.91 -7.65
N ALA A 125 -7.95 -7.98 -6.69
CA ALA A 125 -9.06 -7.48 -5.88
C ALA A 125 -9.82 -6.30 -6.50
N LEU A 126 -9.21 -5.53 -7.41
CA LEU A 126 -9.82 -4.31 -7.96
C LEU A 126 -10.38 -4.52 -9.38
N HIS A 127 -9.86 -5.49 -10.15
CA HIS A 127 -10.35 -5.77 -11.50
C HIS A 127 -11.74 -6.45 -11.56
N MET A 128 -12.15 -7.20 -10.53
CA MET A 128 -13.49 -7.83 -10.51
C MET A 128 -14.66 -6.85 -10.33
N LEU A 129 -14.40 -5.60 -9.93
CA LEU A 129 -15.44 -4.60 -9.66
C LEU A 129 -15.68 -3.65 -10.85
N VAL A 130 -14.80 -3.65 -11.86
CA VAL A 130 -14.85 -2.72 -13.01
C VAL A 130 -15.48 -3.34 -14.26
N ASP A 131 -15.76 -4.64 -14.28
CA ASP A 131 -16.31 -5.35 -15.47
C ASP A 131 -17.82 -5.11 -15.69
N SER A 132 -18.42 -4.12 -15.02
CA SER A 132 -19.86 -3.79 -15.10
C SER A 132 -20.21 -2.54 -15.92
N LEU A 133 -19.26 -1.96 -16.67
CA LEU A 133 -19.55 -0.82 -17.56
C LEU A 133 -19.08 -1.09 -18.99
N PRO A 134 -19.95 -0.95 -20.01
CA PRO A 134 -19.59 -1.19 -21.39
C PRO A 134 -18.79 0.00 -21.93
N GLN A 135 -17.46 -0.11 -21.99
CA GLN A 135 -16.64 0.82 -22.76
C GLN A 135 -15.92 0.12 -23.91
N SER A 136 -16.38 0.48 -25.09
CA SER A 136 -15.81 0.25 -26.41
C SER A 136 -14.43 0.89 -26.55
N SER A 137 -13.37 0.08 -26.54
CA SER A 137 -12.11 0.22 -27.30
C SER A 137 -11.17 -0.97 -27.01
N PRO A 138 -10.46 -1.55 -28.00
CA PRO A 138 -9.59 -2.70 -27.77
C PRO A 138 -8.23 -2.23 -27.25
N ALA A 139 -8.16 -1.78 -25.99
CA ALA A 139 -6.91 -1.68 -25.29
C ALA A 139 -6.58 -3.07 -24.72
N HIS A 140 -5.50 -3.65 -25.22
CA HIS A 140 -4.99 -4.98 -24.91
C HIS A 140 -4.73 -5.11 -23.40
N HIS A 141 -5.74 -5.54 -22.64
CA HIS A 141 -5.59 -5.91 -21.24
C HIS A 141 -4.84 -7.23 -21.20
N VAL A 142 -3.51 -7.17 -21.24
CA VAL A 142 -2.65 -8.32 -20.98
C VAL A 142 -2.73 -8.58 -19.48
N THR A 143 -3.77 -9.28 -19.06
CA THR A 143 -3.76 -10.03 -17.81
C THR A 143 -2.55 -10.96 -17.91
N LYS A 144 -1.42 -10.56 -17.30
CA LYS A 144 -0.27 -11.45 -17.10
C LYS A 144 -0.68 -12.49 -16.06
N THR A 145 -1.58 -13.39 -16.46
CA THR A 145 -1.61 -14.72 -15.88
C THR A 145 -0.21 -15.26 -16.10
N THR A 146 0.55 -15.43 -15.02
CA THR A 146 1.89 -16.00 -15.08
C THR A 146 1.73 -17.43 -15.58
N HIS A 147 1.80 -17.61 -16.89
CA HIS A 147 1.63 -18.90 -17.54
C HIS A 147 2.88 -19.73 -17.28
N PHE A 148 2.88 -20.46 -16.17
CA PHE A 148 3.89 -21.46 -15.91
C PHE A 148 3.66 -22.64 -16.85
N ARG A 149 4.70 -23.05 -17.57
CA ARG A 149 4.69 -24.31 -18.31
C ARG A 149 4.96 -25.43 -17.30
N ASP A 150 3.91 -26.05 -16.81
CA ASP A 150 4.02 -27.22 -15.94
C ASP A 150 4.12 -28.52 -16.76
N GLY A 151 4.72 -29.55 -16.19
CA GLY A 151 4.95 -30.84 -16.84
C GLY A 151 5.65 -31.85 -15.94
N ASN A 152 5.90 -33.05 -16.48
CA ASN A 152 6.62 -34.09 -15.72
C ASN A 152 8.04 -33.61 -15.35
N GLY A 153 8.40 -33.72 -14.07
CA GLY A 153 9.74 -33.37 -13.55
C GLY A 153 10.89 -34.30 -13.97
N LYS A 154 10.85 -34.84 -15.19
CA LYS A 154 11.89 -35.68 -15.77
C LYS A 154 12.74 -34.83 -16.72
N TYR A 155 14.00 -34.64 -16.37
CA TYR A 155 14.92 -33.79 -17.12
C TYR A 155 16.07 -34.60 -17.72
N ARG A 156 16.62 -34.09 -18.83
CA ARG A 156 17.88 -34.56 -19.44
C ARG A 156 18.80 -33.36 -19.60
N LEU A 157 20.10 -33.53 -19.37
CA LEU A 157 21.07 -32.46 -19.55
C LEU A 157 21.08 -32.00 -21.02
N VAL A 158 20.89 -30.70 -21.24
CA VAL A 158 20.91 -30.07 -22.57
C VAL A 158 22.07 -29.10 -22.74
N ALA A 159 22.51 -28.46 -21.66
CA ALA A 159 23.65 -27.55 -21.65
C ALA A 159 24.17 -27.36 -20.23
N PHE A 160 25.42 -26.94 -20.10
CA PHE A 160 25.98 -26.43 -18.86
C PHE A 160 27.03 -25.35 -19.14
N ILE A 161 27.24 -24.46 -18.19
CA ILE A 161 28.23 -23.39 -18.26
C ILE A 161 29.33 -23.70 -17.24
N SER A 162 30.58 -23.73 -17.70
CA SER A 162 31.76 -23.99 -16.88
C SER A 162 32.55 -22.71 -16.68
N HIS A 163 32.73 -22.31 -15.42
CA HIS A 163 33.75 -21.34 -15.05
C HIS A 163 35.08 -22.08 -14.86
N ILE A 164 36.09 -21.74 -15.67
CA ILE A 164 37.43 -22.32 -15.61
C ILE A 164 38.36 -21.27 -15.00
N GLY A 165 38.59 -21.39 -13.69
CA GLY A 165 39.47 -20.51 -12.93
C GLY A 165 39.59 -20.96 -11.48
N ASN A 166 40.72 -20.64 -10.85
CA ASN A 166 40.99 -20.98 -9.44
C ASN A 166 40.46 -19.94 -8.45
N THR A 167 39.89 -18.83 -8.93
CA THR A 167 39.35 -17.76 -8.09
C THR A 167 37.93 -17.40 -8.52
N THR A 168 37.16 -16.78 -7.65
CA THR A 168 35.84 -16.23 -7.99
C THR A 168 35.92 -14.89 -8.72
N ALA A 169 37.09 -14.24 -8.72
CA ALA A 169 37.30 -12.91 -9.31
C ALA A 169 37.77 -12.98 -10.78
N CYS A 170 38.42 -14.07 -11.20
CA CYS A 170 38.87 -14.26 -12.57
C CYS A 170 38.83 -15.72 -13.01
N GLY A 171 38.46 -15.91 -14.28
CA GLY A 171 38.44 -17.19 -14.98
C GLY A 171 37.78 -17.04 -16.34
N HIS A 172 37.64 -18.15 -17.05
CA HIS A 172 37.07 -18.20 -18.40
C HIS A 172 35.77 -19.00 -18.39
N TYR A 173 34.70 -18.43 -18.95
CA TYR A 173 33.41 -19.11 -19.07
C TYR A 173 33.29 -19.80 -20.44
N VAL A 174 33.01 -21.10 -20.42
CA VAL A 174 32.70 -21.90 -21.61
C VAL A 174 31.32 -22.53 -21.44
N ALA A 175 30.50 -22.49 -22.47
CA ALA A 175 29.22 -23.18 -22.50
C ALA A 175 29.34 -24.45 -23.35
N HIS A 176 28.85 -25.58 -22.84
CA HIS A 176 28.73 -26.83 -23.57
C HIS A 176 27.25 -27.11 -23.81
N ILE A 177 26.87 -27.38 -25.06
CA ILE A 177 25.49 -27.59 -25.47
C ILE A 177 25.37 -28.93 -26.20
N LEU A 178 24.37 -29.71 -25.85
CA LEU A 178 24.05 -30.96 -26.52
C LEU A 178 23.15 -30.67 -27.73
N LYS A 179 23.76 -30.64 -28.91
CA LYS A 179 23.09 -30.39 -30.20
C LYS A 179 23.17 -31.63 -31.08
N ASP A 180 22.05 -32.05 -31.65
CA ASP A 180 21.97 -33.22 -32.55
C ASP A 180 22.59 -34.50 -31.97
N GLY A 181 22.46 -34.69 -30.65
CA GLY A 181 23.03 -35.84 -29.92
C GLY A 181 24.55 -35.77 -29.69
N ARG A 182 25.20 -34.65 -30.00
CA ARG A 182 26.65 -34.42 -29.78
C ARG A 182 26.88 -33.17 -28.92
N TRP A 183 27.90 -33.23 -28.09
CA TRP A 183 28.34 -32.09 -27.29
C TRP A 183 29.20 -31.15 -28.13
N VAL A 184 28.90 -29.86 -28.06
CA VAL A 184 29.62 -28.77 -28.71
C VAL A 184 29.90 -27.67 -27.70
#